data_AF-A0A317N5Y0-F1
#
_entry.id   AF-A0A317N5Y0-F1
#
_cell.length_a   1.000
_cell.length_b   1.000
_cell.length_c   1.000
_cell.angle_alpha   90.00
_cell.angle_beta   90.00
_cell.angle_gamma   90.00
#
_symmetry.space_group_name_H-M   'P 1'
#
loop_
_entity.id
_entity.type
_entity.pdbx_description
1 polymer ?
#
loop_
_entity_poly.entity_id
_entity_poly.type
_entity_poly.pdbx_seq_one_letter_code
_entity_poly.pdbx_strand_id
1 'polypeptide(L)'
;MTSPMLGLAELDRELATRTAELATVTTTLLELDRHPGLALVRRYPPTGETARRWAPVQTALGELWEDLGRVRAIVSEAETVRGGRGRIDDRARARLTELLRGRPHEIARIPIPLSQRGLTGPGETVVTVGIADCLDRMRAAFAFVAPFADEVAAVDRQVLGALAPLQQRIEQAHGALDAAAEPVATLLRRAGTDPLGFAEGEIETALAAVTALIETETARHAEHLAIAADLPGAVDALRRRLRAVAELQRDADDTAARAEHRILAGVLPEGGEPAQRLRAELDTLGAEPTRPTVEHLLALRARADAAAETATRRAELARGLLDRRAELRGRLTSYRAKAARLGVSEDRDVLAADRIAAGLLSRTPCDLAAVTRAVADYRSIIGEKAGRTA
;
A
#
# COMPACT_ATOMS: atom_id res chain seq x y z
N MET A 1 -33.04 51.25 1.12
CA MET A 1 -33.89 51.48 2.31
C MET A 1 -32.99 51.99 3.42
N THR A 2 -33.08 53.27 3.75
CA THR A 2 -32.30 53.92 4.80
C THR A 2 -32.73 53.34 6.15
N SER A 3 -31.82 52.70 6.89
CA SER A 3 -32.09 52.22 8.24
C SER A 3 -32.48 53.41 9.14
N PRO A 4 -33.46 53.25 10.06
CA PRO A 4 -33.83 54.32 10.97
C PRO A 4 -32.60 54.76 11.80
N MET A 5 -32.49 56.07 12.03
CA MET A 5 -31.40 56.64 12.84
C MET A 5 -31.44 56.07 14.26
N LEU A 6 -30.32 55.50 14.70
CA LEU A 6 -30.20 54.88 16.02
C LEU A 6 -30.12 55.92 17.14
N GLY A 7 -30.64 55.57 18.31
CA GLY A 7 -30.40 56.34 19.54
C GLY A 7 -28.95 56.23 20.02
N LEU A 8 -28.50 57.17 20.85
CA LEU A 8 -27.10 57.20 21.35
C LEU A 8 -26.70 55.91 22.08
N ALA A 9 -27.57 55.40 22.96
CA ALA A 9 -27.32 54.15 23.69
C ALA A 9 -27.31 52.91 22.77
N GLU A 10 -28.05 52.96 21.66
CA GLU A 10 -28.06 51.87 20.67
C GLU A 10 -26.79 51.90 19.81
N LEU A 11 -26.31 53.09 19.44
CA LEU A 11 -25.02 53.26 18.75
C LEU A 11 -23.86 52.79 19.61
N ASP A 12 -23.84 53.15 20.90
CA ASP A 12 -22.78 52.71 21.83
C ASP A 12 -22.78 51.18 21.98
N ARG A 13 -23.96 50.56 22.05
CA ARG A 13 -24.11 49.11 22.10
C ARG A 13 -23.66 48.45 20.80
N GLU A 14 -24.07 48.98 19.64
CA GLU A 14 -23.69 48.44 18.34
C GLU A 14 -22.17 48.56 18.13
N LEU A 15 -21.57 49.71 18.44
CA LEU A 15 -20.13 49.90 18.34
C LEU A 15 -19.36 48.93 19.24
N ALA A 16 -19.80 48.74 20.49
CA ALA A 16 -19.22 47.75 21.40
C ALA A 16 -19.32 46.32 20.84
N THR A 17 -20.48 45.95 20.28
CA THR A 17 -20.69 44.64 19.63
C THR A 17 -19.74 44.46 18.44
N ARG A 18 -19.62 45.45 17.54
CA ARG A 18 -18.73 45.36 16.37
C ARG A 18 -17.26 45.32 16.73
N THR A 19 -16.87 46.03 17.79
CA THR A 19 -15.50 46.00 18.32
C THR A 19 -15.17 44.61 18.89
N ALA A 20 -16.08 44.02 19.66
CA ALA A 20 -15.92 42.66 20.17
C ALA A 20 -15.90 41.61 19.04
N GLU A 21 -16.78 41.73 18.06
CA GLU A 21 -16.82 40.85 16.88
C GLU A 21 -15.51 40.94 16.08
N LEU A 22 -14.98 42.15 15.84
CA LEU A 22 -13.69 42.36 15.19
C LEU A 22 -12.54 41.73 15.97
N ALA A 23 -12.54 41.81 17.30
CA ALA A 23 -11.51 41.19 18.15
C ALA A 23 -11.53 39.65 18.06
N THR A 24 -12.72 39.05 18.10
CA THR A 24 -12.90 37.60 17.93
C THR A 24 -12.42 37.16 16.55
N VAL A 25 -12.90 37.82 15.50
CA VAL A 25 -12.51 37.51 14.12
C VAL A 25 -10.99 37.66 13.94
N THR A 26 -10.38 38.73 14.44
CA THR A 26 -8.92 38.91 14.37
C THR A 26 -8.19 37.74 15.03
N THR A 27 -8.63 37.30 16.20
CA THR A 27 -8.03 36.15 16.91
C THR A 27 -8.13 34.87 16.08
N THR A 28 -9.33 34.53 15.61
CA THR A 28 -9.56 33.33 14.79
C THR A 28 -8.74 33.32 13.49
N LEU A 29 -8.55 34.47 12.86
CA LEU A 29 -7.74 34.55 11.64
C LEU A 29 -6.24 34.41 11.90
N LEU A 30 -5.76 34.87 13.05
CA LEU A 30 -4.39 34.62 13.48
C LEU A 30 -4.16 33.14 13.81
N GLU A 31 -5.15 32.44 14.34
CA GLU A 31 -5.11 30.99 14.53
C GLU A 31 -5.07 30.25 13.19
N LEU A 32 -5.94 30.65 12.24
CA LEU A 32 -5.93 30.11 10.88
C LEU A 32 -4.58 30.32 10.19
N ASP A 33 -3.99 31.51 10.30
CA ASP A 33 -2.69 31.82 9.67
C ASP A 33 -1.54 30.95 10.19
N ARG A 34 -1.64 30.54 11.47
CA ARG A 34 -0.68 29.65 12.14
C ARG A 34 -1.03 28.17 11.99
N HIS A 35 -2.09 27.85 11.24
CA HIS A 35 -2.52 26.47 11.07
C HIS A 35 -1.43 25.63 10.40
N PRO A 36 -1.10 24.42 10.91
CA PRO A 36 0.00 23.60 10.38
C PRO A 36 -0.15 23.28 8.89
N GLY A 37 -1.38 23.05 8.42
CA GLY A 37 -1.62 22.80 6.99
C GLY A 37 -1.31 24.00 6.09
N LEU A 38 -1.62 25.23 6.54
CA LEU A 38 -1.23 26.44 5.79
C LEU A 38 0.28 26.69 5.88
N ALA A 39 0.88 26.44 7.04
CA ALA A 39 2.33 26.55 7.20
C ALA A 39 3.08 25.57 6.27
N LEU A 40 2.57 24.36 6.09
CA LEU A 40 3.17 23.34 5.21
C LEU A 40 3.20 23.81 3.75
N VAL A 41 2.05 24.19 3.18
CA VAL A 41 1.95 24.61 1.76
C VAL A 41 2.68 25.93 1.48
N ARG A 42 2.90 26.76 2.50
CA ARG A 42 3.73 27.97 2.39
C ARG A 42 5.22 27.66 2.45
N ARG A 43 5.61 26.63 3.20
CA ARG A 43 7.00 26.20 3.36
C ARG A 43 7.49 25.41 2.16
N TYR A 44 6.65 24.54 1.61
CA TYR A 44 6.94 23.70 0.46
C TYR A 44 5.99 24.08 -0.68
N PRO A 45 6.52 24.59 -1.82
CA PRO A 45 5.68 24.93 -2.97
C PRO A 45 4.81 23.72 -3.38
N PRO A 46 3.48 23.84 -3.36
CA PRO A 46 2.62 22.70 -3.61
C PRO A 46 2.70 22.28 -5.07
N THR A 47 2.53 20.98 -5.31
CA THR A 47 2.49 20.35 -6.64
C THR A 47 1.20 19.57 -6.82
N GLY A 48 0.91 19.13 -8.04
CA GLY A 48 -0.17 18.18 -8.32
C GLY A 48 -1.56 18.64 -7.86
N GLU A 49 -2.25 17.77 -7.12
CA GLU A 49 -3.62 18.01 -6.66
C GLU A 49 -3.68 19.11 -5.59
N THR A 50 -2.69 19.13 -4.70
CA THR A 50 -2.57 20.16 -3.67
C THR A 50 -2.39 21.54 -4.29
N ALA A 51 -1.58 21.66 -5.34
CA ALA A 51 -1.43 22.93 -6.06
C ALA A 51 -2.74 23.41 -6.69
N ARG A 52 -3.49 22.48 -7.31
CA ARG A 52 -4.79 22.78 -7.93
C ARG A 52 -5.79 23.31 -6.91
N ARG A 53 -5.87 22.68 -5.73
CA ARG A 53 -6.77 23.09 -4.65
C ARG A 53 -6.27 24.33 -3.90
N TRP A 54 -4.96 24.54 -3.83
CA TRP A 54 -4.35 25.69 -3.15
C TRP A 54 -4.62 27.01 -3.86
N ALA A 55 -4.59 27.06 -5.19
CA ALA A 55 -4.77 28.30 -5.94
C ALA A 55 -6.04 29.11 -5.56
N PRO A 56 -7.27 28.53 -5.54
CA PRO A 56 -8.45 29.26 -5.09
C PRO A 56 -8.43 29.58 -3.58
N VAL A 57 -7.82 28.71 -2.76
CA VAL A 57 -7.68 28.94 -1.31
C VAL A 57 -6.77 30.13 -1.02
N GLN A 58 -5.69 30.29 -1.79
CA GLN A 58 -4.78 31.43 -1.68
C GLN A 58 -5.49 32.75 -2.00
N THR A 59 -6.34 32.78 -3.03
CA THR A 59 -7.17 33.95 -3.35
C THR A 59 -8.15 34.25 -2.22
N ALA A 60 -8.89 33.24 -1.73
CA ALA A 60 -9.84 33.41 -0.64
C ALA A 60 -9.18 33.89 0.67
N LEU A 61 -7.95 33.44 0.95
CA LEU A 61 -7.14 33.93 2.06
C LEU A 61 -6.81 35.42 1.90
N GLY A 62 -6.43 35.86 0.69
CA GLY A 62 -6.18 37.28 0.40
C GLY A 62 -7.42 38.14 0.62
N GLU A 63 -8.55 37.73 0.04
CA GLU A 63 -9.85 38.42 0.18
C GLU A 63 -10.27 38.53 1.65
N LEU A 64 -10.04 37.48 2.44
CA LEU A 64 -10.37 37.43 3.85
C LEU A 64 -9.56 38.48 4.66
N TRP A 65 -8.27 38.66 4.35
CA TRP A 65 -7.43 39.68 4.99
C TRP A 65 -7.78 41.10 4.52
N GLU A 66 -8.14 41.27 3.25
CA GLU A 66 -8.65 42.55 2.73
C GLU A 66 -9.95 42.96 3.44
N ASP A 67 -10.91 42.05 3.57
CA ASP A 67 -12.17 42.31 4.26
C ASP A 67 -11.96 42.58 5.76
N LEU A 68 -11.02 41.90 6.43
CA LEU A 68 -10.63 42.26 7.80
C LEU A 68 -10.12 43.71 7.87
N GLY A 69 -9.29 44.11 6.90
CA GLY A 69 -8.79 45.49 6.78
C GLY A 69 -9.93 46.50 6.63
N ARG A 70 -10.93 46.19 5.80
CA ARG A 70 -12.13 47.03 5.60
C ARG A 70 -12.96 47.15 6.87
N VAL A 71 -13.24 46.04 7.57
CA VAL A 71 -13.99 46.06 8.84
C VAL A 71 -13.24 46.88 9.88
N ARG A 72 -11.92 46.70 10.01
CA ARG A 72 -11.08 47.47 10.93
C ARG A 72 -11.12 48.97 10.63
N ALA A 73 -11.08 49.35 9.36
CA ALA A 73 -11.18 50.75 8.95
C ALA A 73 -12.53 51.37 9.32
N ILE A 74 -13.64 50.66 9.05
CA ILE A 74 -14.99 51.15 9.38
C ILE A 74 -15.18 51.29 10.90
N VAL A 75 -14.74 50.30 11.69
CA VAL A 75 -14.85 50.35 13.16
C VAL A 75 -13.99 51.49 13.72
N SER A 76 -12.75 51.64 13.25
CA SER A 76 -11.87 52.73 13.70
C SER A 76 -12.39 54.12 13.34
N GLU A 77 -13.02 54.27 12.16
CA GLU A 77 -13.70 55.51 11.78
C GLU A 77 -14.89 55.78 12.73
N ALA A 78 -15.69 54.76 13.03
CA ALA A 78 -16.81 54.88 13.96
C ALA A 78 -16.36 55.26 15.38
N GLU A 79 -15.27 54.66 15.89
CA GLU A 79 -14.66 55.02 17.17
C GLU A 79 -14.17 56.48 17.18
N THR A 80 -13.54 56.93 16.08
CA THR A 80 -13.05 58.31 15.95
C THR A 80 -14.20 59.32 15.95
N VAL A 81 -15.26 59.06 15.18
CA VAL A 81 -16.46 59.92 15.14
C VAL A 81 -17.15 59.94 16.51
N ARG A 82 -17.16 58.81 17.24
CA ARG A 82 -17.75 58.71 18.58
C ARG A 82 -16.92 59.37 19.68
N GLY A 83 -15.59 59.35 19.54
CA GLY A 83 -14.61 59.86 20.51
C GLY A 83 -14.25 61.35 20.36
N GLY A 84 -14.82 62.04 19.38
CA GLY A 84 -14.63 63.48 19.18
C GLY A 84 -15.01 64.31 20.42
N ARG A 85 -14.24 65.36 20.72
CA ARG A 85 -14.47 66.24 21.88
C ARG A 85 -15.69 67.15 21.65
N GLY A 86 -16.90 66.64 21.90
CA GLY A 86 -18.14 67.41 21.80
C GLY A 86 -19.41 66.57 22.00
N ARG A 87 -20.56 67.25 22.16
CA ARG A 87 -21.88 66.59 22.16
C ARG A 87 -22.20 66.12 20.75
N ILE A 88 -22.54 64.84 20.57
CA ILE A 88 -22.86 64.26 19.26
C ILE A 88 -24.10 64.94 18.67
N ASP A 89 -23.92 65.60 17.54
CA ASP A 89 -25.01 66.21 16.77
C ASP A 89 -25.74 65.17 15.90
N ASP A 90 -26.86 65.56 15.30
CA ASP A 90 -27.66 64.64 14.48
C ASP A 90 -26.90 64.17 13.22
N ARG A 91 -25.94 64.97 12.73
CA ARG A 91 -25.06 64.62 11.60
C ARG A 91 -24.08 63.50 11.96
N ALA A 92 -23.40 63.62 13.09
CA ALA A 92 -22.52 62.58 13.60
C ALA A 92 -23.31 61.30 13.92
N ARG A 93 -24.54 61.41 14.43
CA ARG A 93 -25.44 60.26 14.66
C ARG A 93 -25.82 59.55 13.35
N ALA A 94 -26.14 60.31 12.30
CA ALA A 94 -26.42 59.76 10.99
C ALA A 94 -25.20 59.05 10.40
N ARG A 95 -24.01 59.65 10.49
CA ARG A 95 -22.75 59.05 10.02
C ARG A 95 -22.40 57.77 10.77
N LEU A 96 -22.55 57.74 12.10
CA LEU A 96 -22.34 56.52 12.90
C LEU A 96 -23.31 55.41 12.53
N THR A 97 -24.59 55.75 12.28
CA THR A 97 -25.59 54.78 11.83
C THR A 97 -25.20 54.21 10.45
N GLU A 98 -24.73 55.06 9.53
CA GLU A 98 -24.25 54.65 8.21
C GLU A 98 -23.01 53.76 8.29
N LEU A 99 -22.04 54.09 9.14
CA LEU A 99 -20.81 53.29 9.32
C LEU A 99 -21.13 51.90 9.89
N LEU A 100 -21.97 51.82 10.92
CA LEU A 100 -22.22 50.59 11.65
C LEU A 100 -23.25 49.67 10.99
N ARG A 101 -24.24 50.22 10.27
CA ARG A 101 -25.33 49.43 9.65
C ARG A 101 -25.46 49.60 8.14
N GLY A 102 -24.85 50.62 7.57
CA GLY A 102 -24.87 50.89 6.14
C GLY A 102 -23.71 50.26 5.40
N ARG A 103 -23.44 50.79 4.20
CA ARG A 103 -22.36 50.36 3.31
C ARG A 103 -21.43 51.55 3.03
N PRO A 104 -20.63 51.98 4.02
CA PRO A 104 -19.88 53.24 3.94
C PRO A 104 -18.67 53.18 3.03
N HIS A 105 -18.19 51.99 2.65
CA HIS A 105 -16.92 51.81 1.97
C HIS A 105 -17.12 51.47 0.50
N GLU A 106 -16.55 52.29 -0.39
CA GLU A 106 -16.56 52.07 -1.83
C GLU A 106 -15.45 51.08 -2.22
N ILE A 107 -15.79 50.02 -2.94
CA ILE A 107 -14.83 48.97 -3.35
C ILE A 107 -14.52 48.97 -4.84
N ALA A 108 -15.41 49.50 -5.67
CA ALA A 108 -15.20 49.58 -7.12
C ALA A 108 -16.12 50.63 -7.76
N ARG A 109 -15.65 51.20 -8.88
CA ARG A 109 -16.49 51.92 -9.86
C ARG A 109 -16.45 51.16 -11.17
N ILE A 110 -17.61 50.69 -11.61
CA ILE A 110 -17.74 49.91 -12.82
C ILE A 110 -18.34 50.81 -13.90
N PRO A 111 -17.63 51.06 -15.02
CA PRO A 111 -18.18 51.86 -16.10
C PRO A 111 -19.39 51.16 -16.72
N ILE A 112 -20.51 51.86 -16.78
CA ILE A 112 -21.72 51.36 -17.44
C ILE A 112 -21.49 51.45 -18.95
N PRO A 113 -21.70 50.39 -19.75
CA PRO A 113 -21.57 50.47 -21.21
C PRO A 113 -22.47 51.56 -21.81
N LEU A 114 -22.01 52.28 -22.84
CA LEU A 114 -22.76 53.39 -23.48
C LEU A 114 -24.19 52.99 -23.90
N SER A 115 -24.38 51.75 -24.35
CA SER A 115 -25.69 51.19 -24.73
C SER A 115 -26.69 51.04 -23.57
N GLN A 116 -26.21 51.09 -22.32
CA GLN A 116 -27.00 50.99 -21.11
C GLN A 116 -27.06 52.33 -20.33
N ARG A 117 -26.47 53.40 -20.89
CA ARG A 117 -26.51 54.74 -20.29
C ARG A 117 -27.72 55.53 -20.77
N GLY A 118 -28.37 56.23 -19.84
CA GLY A 118 -29.26 57.35 -20.19
C GLY A 118 -28.47 58.61 -20.53
N LEU A 119 -29.01 59.49 -21.38
CA LEU A 119 -28.36 60.75 -21.78
C LEU A 119 -27.95 61.65 -20.60
N THR A 120 -28.65 61.53 -19.47
CA THR A 120 -28.36 62.22 -18.19
C THR A 120 -28.13 61.25 -17.02
N GLY A 121 -27.96 59.95 -17.31
CA GLY A 121 -27.76 58.92 -16.30
C GLY A 121 -26.31 58.82 -15.82
N PRO A 122 -26.06 58.15 -14.68
CA PRO A 122 -24.70 57.92 -14.20
C PRO A 122 -23.89 57.10 -15.22
N GLY A 123 -22.61 57.44 -15.38
CA GLY A 123 -21.70 56.72 -16.28
C GLY A 123 -21.04 55.49 -15.65
N GLU A 124 -21.17 55.33 -14.33
CA GLU A 124 -20.52 54.30 -13.52
C GLU A 124 -21.46 53.80 -12.42
N THR A 125 -21.35 52.51 -12.09
CA THR A 125 -21.98 51.91 -10.91
C THR A 125 -20.96 51.83 -9.78
N VAL A 126 -21.26 52.46 -8.65
CA VAL A 126 -20.44 52.41 -7.44
C VAL A 126 -20.82 51.18 -6.63
N VAL A 127 -19.87 50.30 -6.35
CA VAL A 127 -20.07 49.13 -5.49
C VAL A 127 -19.60 49.49 -4.08
N THR A 128 -20.52 49.41 -3.12
CA THR A 128 -20.25 49.73 -1.71
C THR A 128 -20.47 48.52 -0.81
N VAL A 129 -19.67 48.39 0.25
CA VAL A 129 -19.77 47.33 1.25
C VAL A 129 -19.83 47.89 2.67
N GLY A 130 -20.51 47.15 3.55
CA GLY A 130 -20.55 47.40 5.00
C GLY A 130 -19.89 46.30 5.81
N ILE A 131 -19.88 46.48 7.15
CA ILE A 131 -19.34 45.49 8.08
C ILE A 131 -20.03 44.14 7.90
N ALA A 132 -21.37 44.12 7.81
CA ALA A 132 -22.12 42.89 7.61
C ALA A 132 -21.73 42.14 6.32
N ASP A 133 -21.62 42.86 5.20
CA ASP A 133 -21.22 42.26 3.91
C ASP A 133 -19.81 41.66 3.98
N CYS A 134 -18.86 42.35 4.62
CA CYS A 134 -17.49 41.88 4.79
C CYS A 134 -17.46 40.64 5.69
N LEU A 135 -18.17 40.65 6.81
CA LEU A 135 -18.22 39.51 7.72
C LEU A 135 -18.90 38.28 7.10
N ASP A 136 -19.92 38.46 6.27
CA ASP A 136 -20.54 37.37 5.52
C ASP A 136 -19.56 36.74 4.52
N ARG A 137 -18.83 37.56 3.76
CA ARG A 137 -17.77 37.07 2.85
C ARG A 137 -16.65 36.38 3.61
N MET A 138 -16.19 36.96 4.72
CA MET A 138 -15.16 36.37 5.57
C MET A 138 -15.61 35.02 6.14
N ARG A 139 -16.87 34.88 6.58
CA ARG A 139 -17.44 33.59 7.03
C ARG A 139 -17.41 32.55 5.91
N ALA A 140 -17.81 32.93 4.70
CA ALA A 140 -17.79 32.04 3.54
C ALA A 140 -16.36 31.63 3.15
N ALA A 141 -15.43 32.58 3.12
CA ALA A 141 -14.02 32.32 2.83
C ALA A 141 -13.37 31.44 3.91
N PHE A 142 -13.65 31.70 5.19
CA PHE A 142 -13.17 30.88 6.30
C PHE A 142 -13.67 29.42 6.19
N ALA A 143 -14.96 29.24 5.91
CA ALA A 143 -15.57 27.92 5.72
C ALA A 143 -15.00 27.15 4.51
N PHE A 144 -14.39 27.86 3.56
CA PHE A 144 -13.70 27.26 2.42
C PHE A 144 -12.22 26.93 2.72
N VAL A 145 -11.52 27.83 3.43
CA VAL A 145 -10.07 27.70 3.71
C VAL A 145 -9.79 26.71 4.84
N ALA A 146 -10.57 26.72 5.92
CA ALA A 146 -10.28 25.92 7.11
C ALA A 146 -10.28 24.40 6.83
N PRO A 147 -11.26 23.82 6.09
CA PRO A 147 -11.24 22.38 5.76
C PRO A 147 -10.02 21.98 4.94
N PHE A 148 -9.60 22.82 3.98
CA PHE A 148 -8.37 22.56 3.21
C PHE A 148 -7.15 22.49 4.14
N ALA A 149 -7.04 23.42 5.09
CA ALA A 149 -5.93 23.44 6.04
C ALA A 149 -5.94 22.21 6.96
N ASP A 150 -7.12 21.76 7.39
CA ASP A 150 -7.31 20.54 8.19
C ASP A 150 -6.93 19.27 7.42
N GLU A 151 -7.38 19.12 6.17
CA GLU A 151 -7.07 17.96 5.32
C GLU A 151 -5.55 17.83 5.10
N VAL A 152 -4.87 18.93 4.79
CA VAL A 152 -3.41 18.95 4.62
C VAL A 152 -2.71 18.55 5.93
N ALA A 153 -3.14 19.13 7.06
CA ALA A 153 -2.55 18.83 8.36
C ALA A 153 -2.78 17.37 8.80
N ALA A 154 -3.90 16.77 8.41
CA ALA A 154 -4.20 15.37 8.72
C ALA A 154 -3.23 14.43 8.01
N VAL A 155 -2.97 14.65 6.71
CA VAL A 155 -2.01 13.86 5.93
C VAL A 155 -0.59 14.01 6.47
N ASP A 156 -0.17 15.24 6.75
CA ASP A 156 1.16 15.51 7.33
C ASP A 156 1.34 14.78 8.67
N ARG A 157 0.35 14.86 9.56
CA ARG A 157 0.38 14.15 10.86
C ARG A 157 0.41 12.64 10.69
N GLN A 158 -0.37 12.09 9.76
CA GLN A 158 -0.41 10.66 9.48
C GLN A 158 0.96 10.17 8.99
N VAL A 159 1.55 10.86 8.00
CA VAL A 159 2.83 10.45 7.40
C VAL A 159 3.99 10.69 8.37
N LEU A 160 4.13 11.88 8.96
CA LEU A 160 5.22 12.17 9.90
C LEU A 160 5.15 11.28 11.14
N GLY A 161 3.96 11.09 11.70
CA GLY A 161 3.77 10.24 12.88
C GLY A 161 4.17 8.79 12.63
N ALA A 162 3.87 8.25 11.45
CA ALA A 162 4.21 6.89 11.08
C ALA A 162 5.67 6.72 10.66
N LEU A 163 6.27 7.70 9.98
CA LEU A 163 7.61 7.59 9.44
C LEU A 163 8.73 7.98 10.42
N ALA A 164 8.47 8.85 11.40
CA ALA A 164 9.50 9.26 12.36
C ALA A 164 10.20 8.08 13.10
N PRO A 165 9.47 7.06 13.62
CA PRO A 165 10.12 5.89 14.22
C PRO A 165 10.92 5.07 13.19
N LEU A 166 10.46 5.01 11.95
CA LEU A 166 11.14 4.27 10.87
C LEU A 166 12.42 4.96 10.44
N GLN A 167 12.43 6.29 10.34
CA GLN A 167 13.63 7.08 10.09
C GLN A 167 14.68 6.87 11.18
N GLN A 168 14.27 6.94 12.45
CA GLN A 168 15.18 6.71 13.57
C GLN A 168 15.82 5.32 13.52
N ARG A 169 15.05 4.28 13.15
CA ARG A 169 15.59 2.93 12.95
C ARG A 169 16.61 2.86 11.81
N ILE A 170 16.33 3.52 10.69
CA ILE A 170 17.27 3.56 9.54
C ILE A 170 18.58 4.24 9.94
N GLU A 171 18.51 5.38 10.64
CA GLU A 171 19.69 6.11 11.12
C GLU A 171 20.54 5.27 12.08
N GLN A 172 19.90 4.55 13.01
CA GLN A 172 20.58 3.69 13.97
C GLN A 172 21.19 2.43 13.35
N ALA A 173 20.75 2.04 12.15
CA ALA A 173 21.20 0.83 11.47
C ALA A 173 22.54 1.01 10.72
N HIS A 174 23.13 2.20 10.73
CA HIS A 174 24.47 2.51 10.19
C HIS A 174 24.73 1.90 8.79
N GLY A 175 23.78 2.05 7.86
CA GLY A 175 23.89 1.56 6.49
C GLY A 175 23.17 0.24 6.21
N ALA A 176 22.77 -0.51 7.23
CA ALA A 176 22.09 -1.79 7.05
C ALA A 176 20.67 -1.66 6.45
N LEU A 177 20.05 -0.48 6.55
CA LEU A 177 18.70 -0.20 6.05
C LEU A 177 18.68 0.86 4.95
N ASP A 178 19.79 1.09 4.25
CA ASP A 178 19.89 2.13 3.20
C ASP A 178 18.85 1.94 2.08
N ALA A 179 18.48 0.69 1.78
CA ALA A 179 17.43 0.38 0.82
C ALA A 179 16.06 0.98 1.20
N ALA A 180 15.80 1.21 2.49
CA ALA A 180 14.56 1.80 2.99
C ALA A 180 14.63 3.35 3.08
N ALA A 181 15.81 3.95 2.99
CA ALA A 181 15.99 5.40 3.13
C ALA A 181 15.27 6.17 2.01
N GLU A 182 15.44 5.75 0.76
CA GLU A 182 14.84 6.45 -0.39
C GLU A 182 13.31 6.30 -0.49
N PRO A 183 12.71 5.11 -0.23
CA PRO A 183 11.26 4.99 -0.10
C PRO A 183 10.67 5.91 0.98
N VAL A 184 11.30 5.99 2.15
CA VAL A 184 10.86 6.88 3.24
C VAL A 184 10.99 8.35 2.81
N ALA A 185 12.13 8.74 2.24
CA ALA A 185 12.35 10.10 1.76
C ALA A 185 11.36 10.49 0.65
N THR A 186 11.01 9.56 -0.25
CA THR A 186 10.02 9.77 -1.31
C THR A 186 8.64 10.06 -0.72
N LEU A 187 8.20 9.27 0.26
CA LEU A 187 6.90 9.45 0.90
C LEU A 187 6.84 10.79 1.65
N LEU A 188 7.91 11.15 2.37
CA LEU A 188 8.02 12.46 3.05
C LEU A 188 8.00 13.63 2.08
N ARG A 189 8.75 13.56 0.97
CA ARG A 189 8.77 14.62 -0.04
C ARG A 189 7.38 14.81 -0.64
N ARG A 190 6.69 13.72 -0.99
CA ARG A 190 5.33 13.79 -1.52
C ARG A 190 4.33 14.32 -0.49
N ALA A 191 4.41 13.90 0.76
CA ALA A 191 3.55 14.45 1.82
C ALA A 191 3.80 15.95 2.06
N GLY A 192 5.03 16.41 1.86
CA GLY A 192 5.37 17.83 1.95
C GLY A 192 4.88 18.67 0.77
N THR A 193 4.92 18.16 -0.46
CA THR A 193 4.60 18.94 -1.67
C THR A 193 3.22 18.66 -2.26
N ASP A 194 2.68 17.45 -2.12
CA ASP A 194 1.36 17.06 -2.62
C ASP A 194 0.58 16.14 -1.65
N PRO A 195 0.28 16.59 -0.42
CA PRO A 195 -0.48 15.83 0.57
C PRO A 195 -1.92 15.47 0.13
N LEU A 196 -2.57 16.30 -0.68
CA LEU A 196 -3.93 16.03 -1.17
C LEU A 196 -3.94 15.16 -2.44
N GLY A 197 -2.77 14.80 -2.95
CA GLY A 197 -2.61 13.94 -4.13
C GLY A 197 -2.55 12.44 -3.82
N PHE A 198 -2.73 12.02 -2.57
CA PHE A 198 -2.84 10.60 -2.23
C PHE A 198 -4.24 10.07 -2.54
N ALA A 199 -4.31 8.92 -3.20
CA ALA A 199 -5.54 8.17 -3.34
C ALA A 199 -5.93 7.53 -1.99
N GLU A 200 -7.21 7.15 -1.87
CA GLU A 200 -7.71 6.43 -0.69
C GLU A 200 -6.92 5.13 -0.48
N GLY A 201 -6.39 4.91 0.72
CA GLY A 201 -5.59 3.73 1.07
C GLY A 201 -4.14 3.76 0.56
N GLU A 202 -3.73 4.78 -0.19
CA GLU A 202 -2.39 4.84 -0.77
C GLU A 202 -1.31 5.04 0.30
N ILE A 203 -1.57 5.89 1.29
CA ILE A 203 -0.64 6.14 2.41
C ILE A 203 -0.43 4.87 3.20
N GLU A 204 -1.50 4.16 3.55
CA GLU A 204 -1.47 2.90 4.29
C GLU A 204 -0.69 1.83 3.54
N THR A 205 -0.92 1.72 2.23
CA THR A 205 -0.21 0.78 1.37
C THR A 205 1.29 1.11 1.30
N ALA A 206 1.63 2.38 1.13
CA ALA A 206 3.02 2.83 1.10
C ALA A 206 3.74 2.59 2.44
N LEU A 207 3.08 2.90 3.56
CA LEU A 207 3.61 2.65 4.91
C LEU A 207 3.81 1.16 5.18
N ALA A 208 2.86 0.31 4.76
CA ALA A 208 2.99 -1.15 4.87
C ALA A 208 4.18 -1.68 4.04
N ALA A 209 4.37 -1.17 2.82
CA ALA A 209 5.49 -1.55 1.96
C ALA A 209 6.83 -1.14 2.57
N VAL A 210 6.96 0.08 3.09
CA VAL A 210 8.16 0.55 3.79
C VAL A 210 8.44 -0.28 5.03
N THR A 211 7.41 -0.59 5.82
CA THR A 211 7.56 -1.40 7.03
C THR A 211 8.05 -2.81 6.70
N ALA A 212 7.43 -3.47 5.72
CA ALA A 212 7.83 -4.80 5.27
C ALA A 212 9.27 -4.81 4.71
N LEU A 213 9.67 -3.75 3.99
CA LEU A 213 11.04 -3.58 3.51
C LEU A 213 12.02 -3.48 4.68
N ILE A 214 11.74 -2.63 5.67
CA ILE A 214 12.59 -2.48 6.85
C ILE A 214 12.69 -3.81 7.62
N GLU A 215 11.59 -4.53 7.81
CA GLU A 215 11.59 -5.84 8.46
C GLU A 215 12.43 -6.87 7.70
N THR A 216 12.29 -6.92 6.38
CA THR A 216 13.06 -7.80 5.51
C THR A 216 14.55 -7.51 5.61
N GLU A 217 14.95 -6.24 5.47
CA GLU A 217 16.36 -5.86 5.55
C GLU A 217 16.93 -6.01 6.96
N THR A 218 16.13 -5.78 8.00
CA THR A 218 16.52 -6.07 9.40
C THR A 218 16.82 -7.55 9.59
N ALA A 219 15.93 -8.44 9.11
CA ALA A 219 16.12 -9.89 9.21
C ALA A 219 17.37 -10.34 8.43
N ARG A 220 17.56 -9.80 7.22
CA ARG A 220 18.71 -10.09 6.37
C ARG A 220 20.03 -9.64 7.00
N HIS A 221 20.03 -8.45 7.60
CA HIS A 221 21.19 -7.94 8.33
C HIS A 221 21.49 -8.77 9.57
N ALA A 222 20.46 -9.18 10.33
CA ALA A 222 20.62 -10.04 11.50
C ALA A 222 21.22 -11.42 11.11
N GLU A 223 20.77 -12.02 10.01
CA GLU A 223 21.35 -13.28 9.50
C GLU A 223 22.81 -13.07 9.07
N HIS A 224 23.12 -11.97 8.40
CA HIS A 224 24.48 -11.62 8.04
C HIS A 224 25.38 -11.48 9.29
N LEU A 225 24.93 -10.76 10.32
CA LEU A 225 25.67 -10.59 11.57
C LEU A 225 25.87 -11.93 12.30
N ALA A 226 24.85 -12.79 12.32
CA ALA A 226 24.96 -14.10 12.94
C ALA A 226 26.01 -14.99 12.26
N ILE A 227 26.04 -14.99 10.92
CA ILE A 227 27.06 -15.72 10.15
C ILE A 227 28.43 -15.09 10.34
N ALA A 228 28.53 -13.76 10.31
CA ALA A 228 29.79 -13.07 10.51
C ALA A 228 30.39 -13.34 11.91
N ALA A 229 29.54 -13.51 12.93
CA ALA A 229 29.95 -13.79 14.30
C ALA A 229 30.50 -15.23 14.49
N ASP A 230 30.01 -16.20 13.73
CA ASP A 230 30.49 -17.59 13.75
C ASP A 230 30.55 -18.20 12.33
N LEU A 231 31.43 -17.63 11.51
CA LEU A 231 31.65 -18.11 10.15
C LEU A 231 32.10 -19.59 10.12
N PRO A 232 33.03 -20.06 10.97
CA PRO A 232 33.43 -21.47 10.99
C PRO A 232 32.26 -22.43 11.27
N GLY A 233 31.42 -22.09 12.26
CA GLY A 233 30.22 -22.89 12.57
C GLY A 233 29.21 -22.90 11.43
N ALA A 234 29.01 -21.77 10.75
CA ALA A 234 28.13 -21.67 9.58
C ALA A 234 28.64 -22.50 8.39
N VAL A 235 29.95 -22.47 8.12
CA VAL A 235 30.60 -23.32 7.11
C VAL A 235 30.43 -24.80 7.44
N ASP A 236 30.65 -25.21 8.69
CA ASP A 236 30.48 -26.60 9.10
C ASP A 236 29.03 -27.07 9.04
N ALA A 237 28.06 -26.20 9.36
CA ALA A 237 26.65 -26.49 9.16
C ALA A 237 26.32 -26.71 7.68
N LEU A 238 26.82 -25.86 6.78
CA LEU A 238 26.62 -26.02 5.35
C LEU A 238 27.31 -27.29 4.81
N ARG A 239 28.52 -27.63 5.29
CA ARG A 239 29.17 -28.90 4.96
C ARG A 239 28.33 -30.11 5.35
N ARG A 240 27.73 -30.11 6.55
CA ARG A 240 26.82 -31.19 6.99
C ARG A 240 25.58 -31.26 6.09
N ARG A 241 25.00 -30.10 5.74
CA ARG A 241 23.85 -30.04 4.84
C ARG A 241 24.18 -30.61 3.46
N LEU A 242 25.30 -30.23 2.87
CA LEU A 242 25.73 -30.75 1.57
C LEU A 242 25.99 -32.26 1.58
N ARG A 243 26.43 -32.84 2.71
CA ARG A 243 26.51 -34.32 2.86
C ARG A 243 25.12 -34.96 2.80
N ALA A 244 24.14 -34.39 3.48
CA ALA A 244 22.76 -34.86 3.43
C ALA A 244 22.14 -34.70 2.02
N VAL A 245 22.43 -33.61 1.31
CA VAL A 245 22.00 -33.44 -0.10
C VAL A 245 22.63 -34.52 -0.98
N ALA A 246 23.92 -34.84 -0.79
CA ALA A 246 24.58 -35.91 -1.54
C ALA A 246 23.98 -37.31 -1.24
N GLU A 247 23.48 -37.54 -0.04
CA GLU A 247 22.73 -38.76 0.31
C GLU A 247 21.38 -38.79 -0.40
N LEU A 248 20.61 -37.69 -0.33
CA LEU A 248 19.32 -37.57 -1.02
C LEU A 248 19.45 -37.74 -2.54
N GLN A 249 20.47 -37.16 -3.16
CA GLN A 249 20.73 -37.29 -4.59
C GLN A 249 21.03 -38.74 -4.97
N ARG A 250 21.86 -39.44 -4.19
CA ARG A 250 22.15 -40.88 -4.42
C ARG A 250 20.89 -41.73 -4.29
N ASP A 251 20.09 -41.52 -3.25
CA ASP A 251 18.85 -42.27 -3.05
C ASP A 251 17.82 -42.00 -4.16
N ALA A 252 17.75 -40.75 -4.63
CA ALA A 252 16.91 -40.35 -5.74
C ALA A 252 17.36 -41.03 -7.05
N ASP A 253 18.66 -41.03 -7.33
CA ASP A 253 19.22 -41.65 -8.53
C ASP A 253 19.07 -43.18 -8.51
N ASP A 254 19.30 -43.83 -7.37
CA ASP A 254 19.06 -45.27 -7.21
C ASP A 254 17.58 -45.63 -7.37
N THR A 255 16.67 -44.77 -6.90
CA THR A 255 15.22 -44.97 -7.07
C THR A 255 14.80 -44.74 -8.53
N ALA A 256 15.33 -43.69 -9.17
CA ALA A 256 15.11 -43.38 -10.58
C ALA A 256 15.59 -44.51 -11.49
N ALA A 257 16.82 -45.00 -11.31
CA ALA A 257 17.37 -46.10 -12.08
C ALA A 257 16.54 -47.38 -11.93
N ARG A 258 16.06 -47.68 -10.70
CA ARG A 258 15.13 -48.80 -10.47
C ARG A 258 13.79 -48.60 -11.17
N ALA A 259 13.25 -47.39 -11.18
CA ALA A 259 12.00 -47.07 -11.88
C ALA A 259 12.16 -47.20 -13.40
N GLU A 260 13.20 -46.57 -13.98
CA GLU A 260 13.51 -46.62 -15.42
C GLU A 260 13.75 -48.05 -15.92
N HIS A 261 14.42 -48.89 -15.12
CA HIS A 261 14.58 -50.29 -15.47
C HIS A 261 13.26 -51.07 -15.44
N ARG A 262 12.38 -50.78 -14.46
CA ARG A 262 11.16 -51.56 -14.19
C ARG A 262 9.93 -51.07 -14.94
N ILE A 263 9.90 -49.82 -15.37
CA ILE A 263 8.72 -49.10 -15.82
C ILE A 263 9.03 -48.42 -17.14
N LEU A 264 8.14 -48.60 -18.12
CA LEU A 264 8.21 -47.83 -19.35
C LEU A 264 7.64 -46.45 -19.05
N ALA A 265 8.53 -45.49 -18.78
CA ALA A 265 8.21 -44.11 -18.48
C ALA A 265 9.01 -43.17 -19.39
N GLY A 266 8.57 -41.91 -19.46
CA GLY A 266 9.39 -40.83 -20.01
C GLY A 266 10.62 -40.56 -19.15
N VAL A 267 11.53 -39.73 -19.65
CA VAL A 267 12.77 -39.34 -18.95
C VAL A 267 12.42 -38.68 -17.61
N LEU A 268 13.00 -39.19 -16.52
CA LEU A 268 12.84 -38.58 -15.19
C LEU A 268 13.68 -37.29 -15.08
N PRO A 269 13.18 -36.25 -14.40
CA PRO A 269 13.88 -34.97 -14.27
C PRO A 269 15.20 -35.14 -13.51
N GLU A 270 16.27 -34.48 -13.95
CA GLU A 270 17.61 -34.57 -13.35
C GLU A 270 17.64 -34.21 -11.85
N GLY A 271 18.63 -34.73 -11.12
CA GLY A 271 18.77 -34.62 -9.66
C GLY A 271 19.20 -33.25 -9.11
N GLY A 272 19.13 -32.21 -9.93
CA GLY A 272 19.58 -30.85 -9.58
C GLY A 272 21.09 -30.69 -9.58
N GLU A 273 21.57 -29.57 -9.03
CA GLU A 273 23.00 -29.28 -8.96
C GLU A 273 23.74 -30.31 -8.07
N PRO A 274 24.84 -30.93 -8.54
CA PRO A 274 25.57 -31.93 -7.75
C PRO A 274 26.13 -31.35 -6.45
N ALA A 275 25.81 -31.98 -5.33
CA ALA A 275 26.31 -31.57 -4.01
C ALA A 275 27.85 -31.52 -3.93
N GLN A 276 28.55 -32.34 -4.72
CA GLN A 276 30.01 -32.34 -4.80
C GLN A 276 30.57 -31.04 -5.40
N ARG A 277 29.86 -30.43 -6.38
CA ARG A 277 30.26 -29.15 -6.98
C ARG A 277 30.09 -28.02 -5.98
N LEU A 278 28.93 -27.98 -5.30
CA LEU A 278 28.66 -27.01 -4.23
C LEU A 278 29.67 -27.12 -3.08
N ARG A 279 30.10 -28.33 -2.75
CA ARG A 279 31.13 -28.57 -1.73
C ARG A 279 32.51 -28.07 -2.17
N ALA A 280 32.91 -28.32 -3.40
CA ALA A 280 34.16 -27.80 -3.95
C ALA A 280 34.17 -26.26 -3.96
N GLU A 281 33.03 -25.65 -4.27
CA GLU A 281 32.87 -24.19 -4.21
C GLU A 281 32.96 -23.68 -2.76
N LEU A 282 32.31 -24.36 -1.80
CA LEU A 282 32.45 -24.03 -0.36
C LEU A 282 33.89 -24.13 0.14
N ASP A 283 34.66 -25.09 -0.35
CA ASP A 283 36.07 -25.26 0.04
C ASP A 283 36.98 -24.14 -0.50
N THR A 284 36.49 -23.32 -1.45
CA THR A 284 37.20 -22.13 -1.95
C THR A 284 36.87 -20.84 -1.17
N LEU A 285 35.95 -20.93 -0.21
CA LEU A 285 35.49 -19.78 0.57
C LEU A 285 36.60 -19.22 1.46
N GLY A 286 36.72 -17.88 1.53
CA GLY A 286 37.66 -17.21 2.41
C GLY A 286 37.38 -17.43 3.89
N ALA A 287 38.41 -17.35 4.73
CA ALA A 287 38.30 -17.58 6.18
C ALA A 287 37.82 -16.34 6.98
N GLU A 288 37.90 -15.15 6.38
CA GLU A 288 37.51 -13.90 7.01
C GLU A 288 36.01 -13.60 6.81
N PRO A 289 35.28 -13.12 7.85
CA PRO A 289 33.85 -12.79 7.78
C PRO A 289 33.60 -11.45 7.07
N THR A 290 34.14 -11.31 5.87
CA THR A 290 33.85 -10.16 5.00
C THR A 290 32.46 -10.28 4.40
N ARG A 291 31.87 -9.14 4.04
CA ARG A 291 30.54 -9.10 3.39
C ARG A 291 30.45 -10.03 2.16
N PRO A 292 31.41 -10.03 1.21
CA PRO A 292 31.40 -10.98 0.09
C PRO A 292 31.44 -12.45 0.54
N THR A 293 32.20 -12.78 1.59
CA THR A 293 32.29 -14.16 2.11
C THR A 293 30.94 -14.62 2.67
N VAL A 294 30.27 -13.78 3.47
CA VAL A 294 28.96 -14.10 4.06
C VAL A 294 27.89 -14.22 2.97
N GLU A 295 27.89 -13.30 2.00
CA GLU A 295 26.97 -13.32 0.85
C GLU A 295 27.16 -14.58 -0.01
N HIS A 296 28.42 -15.00 -0.25
CA HIS A 296 28.72 -16.25 -0.98
C HIS A 296 28.23 -17.48 -0.21
N LEU A 297 28.45 -17.54 1.11
CA LEU A 297 27.96 -18.64 1.94
C LEU A 297 26.42 -18.75 1.90
N LEU A 298 25.72 -17.61 2.00
CA LEU A 298 24.25 -17.55 1.90
C LEU A 298 23.77 -18.02 0.52
N ALA A 299 24.43 -17.63 -0.56
CA ALA A 299 24.11 -18.09 -1.91
C ALA A 299 24.31 -19.61 -2.06
N LEU A 300 25.39 -20.16 -1.52
CA LEU A 300 25.63 -21.61 -1.50
C LEU A 300 24.57 -22.36 -0.69
N ARG A 301 24.13 -21.80 0.44
CA ARG A 301 23.02 -22.36 1.22
C ARG A 301 21.73 -22.41 0.41
N ALA A 302 21.35 -21.33 -0.25
CA ALA A 302 20.16 -21.31 -1.10
C ALA A 302 20.22 -22.34 -2.24
N ARG A 303 21.39 -22.50 -2.89
CA ARG A 303 21.60 -23.51 -3.93
C ARG A 303 21.56 -24.94 -3.39
N ALA A 304 22.09 -25.18 -2.18
CA ALA A 304 21.97 -26.49 -1.52
C ALA A 304 20.50 -26.85 -1.24
N ASP A 305 19.69 -25.88 -0.88
CA ASP A 305 18.26 -26.07 -0.57
C ASP A 305 17.47 -26.42 -1.83
N ALA A 306 17.70 -25.67 -2.92
CA ALA A 306 17.12 -25.97 -4.22
C ALA A 306 17.55 -27.35 -4.77
N ALA A 307 18.81 -27.74 -4.56
CA ALA A 307 19.31 -29.07 -4.92
C ALA A 307 18.62 -30.18 -4.10
N ALA A 308 18.45 -29.98 -2.79
CA ALA A 308 17.74 -30.92 -1.92
C ALA A 308 16.29 -31.12 -2.36
N GLU A 309 15.55 -30.03 -2.59
CA GLU A 309 14.17 -30.11 -3.07
C GLU A 309 14.05 -30.83 -4.42
N THR A 310 14.99 -30.59 -5.32
CA THR A 310 15.00 -31.23 -6.64
C THR A 310 15.26 -32.74 -6.52
N ALA A 311 16.19 -33.15 -5.67
CA ALA A 311 16.45 -34.55 -5.37
C ALA A 311 15.22 -35.23 -4.74
N THR A 312 14.55 -34.57 -3.79
CA THR A 312 13.31 -35.06 -3.17
C THR A 312 12.21 -35.27 -4.22
N ARG A 313 11.93 -34.26 -5.07
CA ARG A 313 10.93 -34.38 -6.13
C ARG A 313 11.24 -35.51 -7.10
N ARG A 314 12.51 -35.69 -7.49
CA ARG A 314 12.94 -36.81 -8.35
C ARG A 314 12.69 -38.16 -7.68
N ALA A 315 13.05 -38.30 -6.41
CA ALA A 315 12.82 -39.51 -5.63
C ALA A 315 11.32 -39.84 -5.51
N GLU A 316 10.48 -38.86 -5.22
CA GLU A 316 9.02 -39.01 -5.10
C GLU A 316 8.38 -39.46 -6.43
N LEU A 317 8.76 -38.84 -7.55
CA LEU A 317 8.27 -39.23 -8.88
C LEU A 317 8.66 -40.67 -9.20
N ALA A 318 9.94 -41.03 -9.02
CA ALA A 318 10.44 -42.37 -9.26
C ALA A 318 9.75 -43.41 -8.35
N ARG A 319 9.55 -43.07 -7.07
CA ARG A 319 8.84 -43.91 -6.10
C ARG A 319 7.39 -44.12 -6.50
N GLY A 320 6.69 -43.05 -6.90
CA GLY A 320 5.30 -43.10 -7.36
C GLY A 320 5.09 -44.05 -8.54
N LEU A 321 6.04 -44.13 -9.48
CA LEU A 321 5.99 -45.10 -10.58
C LEU A 321 6.09 -46.56 -10.10
N LEU A 322 7.00 -46.83 -9.17
CA LEU A 322 7.19 -48.17 -8.58
C LEU A 322 5.97 -48.58 -7.74
N ASP A 323 5.46 -47.66 -6.93
CA ASP A 323 4.29 -47.88 -6.08
C ASP A 323 3.04 -48.09 -6.92
N ARG A 324 2.89 -47.35 -8.02
CA ARG A 324 1.79 -47.57 -8.96
C ARG A 324 1.82 -48.98 -9.56
N ARG A 325 3.00 -49.51 -9.88
CA ARG A 325 3.14 -50.90 -10.32
C ARG A 325 2.72 -51.88 -9.21
N ALA A 326 3.15 -51.64 -7.98
CA ALA A 326 2.78 -52.49 -6.84
C ALA A 326 1.27 -52.46 -6.56
N GLU A 327 0.65 -51.28 -6.61
CA GLU A 327 -0.80 -51.08 -6.47
C GLU A 327 -1.57 -51.87 -7.55
N LEU A 328 -1.18 -51.77 -8.81
CA LEU A 328 -1.83 -52.49 -9.91
C LEU A 328 -1.72 -54.02 -9.74
N ARG A 329 -0.59 -54.53 -9.23
CA ARG A 329 -0.48 -55.96 -8.85
C ARG A 329 -1.44 -56.33 -7.73
N GLY A 330 -1.53 -55.51 -6.69
CA GLY A 330 -2.47 -55.73 -5.57
C GLY A 330 -3.92 -55.76 -6.05
N ARG A 331 -4.31 -54.78 -6.87
CA ARG A 331 -5.67 -54.69 -7.44
C ARG A 331 -6.01 -55.91 -8.30
N LEU A 332 -5.09 -56.36 -9.14
CA LEU A 332 -5.30 -57.57 -9.93
C LEU A 332 -5.56 -58.79 -9.03
N THR A 333 -4.74 -58.97 -7.98
CA THR A 333 -4.94 -60.04 -6.98
C THR A 333 -6.31 -59.95 -6.30
N SER A 334 -6.76 -58.76 -5.90
CA SER A 334 -8.10 -58.58 -5.32
C SER A 334 -9.21 -58.91 -6.30
N TYR A 335 -9.08 -58.54 -7.57
CA TYR A 335 -10.08 -58.86 -8.58
C TYR A 335 -10.11 -60.35 -8.91
N ARG A 336 -8.97 -61.05 -8.89
CA ARG A 336 -8.90 -62.52 -8.99
C ARG A 336 -9.69 -63.20 -7.87
N ALA A 337 -9.49 -62.77 -6.63
CA ALA A 337 -10.25 -63.28 -5.49
C ALA A 337 -11.76 -63.02 -5.64
N LYS A 338 -12.14 -61.84 -6.16
CA LYS A 338 -13.55 -61.51 -6.44
C LYS A 338 -14.15 -62.40 -7.53
N ALA A 339 -13.42 -62.65 -8.62
CA ALA A 339 -13.86 -63.52 -9.71
C ALA A 339 -14.11 -64.95 -9.21
N ALA A 340 -13.20 -65.49 -8.39
CA ALA A 340 -13.34 -66.80 -7.77
C ALA A 340 -14.57 -66.87 -6.85
N ARG A 341 -14.77 -65.86 -6.00
CA ARG A 341 -15.95 -65.79 -5.10
C ARG A 341 -17.27 -65.72 -5.86
N LEU A 342 -17.29 -65.09 -7.03
CA LEU A 342 -18.47 -64.97 -7.89
C LEU A 342 -18.67 -66.18 -8.82
N GLY A 343 -17.78 -67.18 -8.79
CA GLY A 343 -17.87 -68.38 -9.62
C GLY A 343 -17.58 -68.17 -11.11
N VAL A 344 -17.07 -67.00 -11.50
CA VAL A 344 -16.79 -66.64 -12.90
C VAL A 344 -15.31 -66.73 -13.26
N SER A 345 -14.46 -67.26 -12.38
CA SER A 345 -13.01 -67.34 -12.60
C SER A 345 -12.63 -68.21 -13.79
N GLU A 346 -13.44 -69.23 -14.11
CA GLU A 346 -13.22 -70.16 -15.22
C GLU A 346 -13.83 -69.70 -16.56
N ASP A 347 -14.53 -68.56 -16.59
CA ASP A 347 -15.06 -68.02 -17.85
C ASP A 347 -13.88 -67.65 -18.78
N ARG A 348 -13.99 -68.05 -20.05
CA ARG A 348 -12.94 -67.87 -21.06
C ARG A 348 -12.50 -66.41 -21.20
N ASP A 349 -13.42 -65.46 -21.13
CA ASP A 349 -13.13 -64.04 -21.32
C ASP A 349 -12.44 -63.47 -20.08
N VAL A 350 -12.86 -63.91 -18.87
CA VAL A 350 -12.21 -63.56 -17.59
C VAL A 350 -10.77 -64.08 -17.56
N LEU A 351 -10.54 -65.33 -17.95
CA LEU A 351 -9.21 -65.93 -18.04
C LEU A 351 -8.32 -65.26 -19.10
N ALA A 352 -8.89 -64.81 -20.22
CA ALA A 352 -8.14 -64.08 -21.24
C ALA A 352 -7.70 -62.69 -20.73
N ALA A 353 -8.62 -61.94 -20.13
CA ALA A 353 -8.33 -60.63 -19.56
C ALA A 353 -7.33 -60.70 -18.40
N ASP A 354 -7.42 -61.73 -17.55
CA ASP A 354 -6.43 -61.96 -16.49
C ASP A 354 -5.02 -62.20 -17.06
N ARG A 355 -4.90 -63.07 -18.06
CA ARG A 355 -3.62 -63.36 -18.72
C ARG A 355 -3.00 -62.13 -19.35
N ILE A 356 -3.80 -61.26 -19.96
CA ILE A 356 -3.34 -59.99 -20.53
C ILE A 356 -2.80 -59.07 -19.42
N ALA A 357 -3.58 -58.83 -18.37
CA ALA A 357 -3.18 -57.97 -17.26
C ALA A 357 -1.92 -58.49 -16.53
N ALA A 358 -1.87 -59.79 -16.26
CA ALA A 358 -0.73 -60.45 -15.62
C ALA A 358 0.52 -60.43 -16.51
N GLY A 359 0.35 -60.67 -17.80
CA GLY A 359 1.43 -60.65 -18.79
C GLY A 359 2.00 -59.25 -19.01
N LEU A 360 1.20 -58.19 -18.92
CA LEU A 360 1.70 -56.82 -18.96
C LEU A 360 2.46 -56.45 -17.68
N LEU A 361 1.96 -56.86 -16.51
CA LEU A 361 2.60 -56.62 -15.20
C LEU A 361 3.95 -57.33 -15.00
N SER A 362 4.17 -58.46 -15.67
CA SER A 362 5.40 -59.24 -15.60
C SER A 362 6.53 -58.70 -16.49
N ARG A 363 6.21 -57.82 -17.47
CA ARG A 363 7.22 -57.21 -18.35
C ARG A 363 8.18 -56.30 -17.59
N THR A 364 9.38 -56.17 -18.15
CA THR A 364 10.43 -55.26 -17.72
C THR A 364 11.07 -54.68 -18.99
N PRO A 365 10.81 -53.40 -19.34
CA PRO A 365 10.00 -52.42 -18.60
C PRO A 365 8.47 -52.65 -18.71
N CYS A 366 7.73 -52.32 -17.64
CA CYS A 366 6.28 -52.44 -17.55
C CYS A 366 5.58 -51.15 -18.01
N ASP A 367 4.69 -51.22 -18.99
CA ASP A 367 3.85 -50.09 -19.40
C ASP A 367 2.66 -49.92 -18.44
N LEU A 368 2.74 -48.92 -17.54
CA LEU A 368 1.71 -48.67 -16.54
C LEU A 368 0.38 -48.22 -17.14
N ALA A 369 0.39 -47.54 -18.29
CA ALA A 369 -0.84 -47.10 -18.95
C ALA A 369 -1.57 -48.29 -19.59
N ALA A 370 -0.82 -49.20 -20.21
CA ALA A 370 -1.37 -50.45 -20.73
C ALA A 370 -1.91 -51.35 -19.60
N VAL A 371 -1.15 -51.52 -18.50
CA VAL A 371 -1.60 -52.31 -17.35
C VAL A 371 -2.86 -51.70 -16.71
N THR A 372 -2.91 -50.38 -16.53
CA THR A 372 -4.07 -49.73 -15.91
C THR A 372 -5.35 -50.02 -16.69
N ARG A 373 -5.29 -49.96 -18.03
CA ARG A 373 -6.41 -50.34 -18.91
C ARG A 373 -6.75 -51.82 -18.77
N ALA A 374 -5.77 -52.71 -18.87
CA ALA A 374 -6.00 -54.16 -18.77
C ALA A 374 -6.62 -54.58 -17.42
N VAL A 375 -6.22 -53.97 -16.31
CA VAL A 375 -6.81 -54.22 -14.98
C VAL A 375 -8.24 -53.68 -14.89
N ALA A 376 -8.55 -52.56 -15.55
CA ALA A 376 -9.91 -52.02 -15.62
C ALA A 376 -10.82 -52.90 -16.48
N ASP A 377 -10.33 -53.37 -17.62
CA ASP A 377 -11.04 -54.29 -18.53
C ASP A 377 -11.35 -55.61 -17.81
N TYR A 378 -10.37 -56.18 -17.12
CA TYR A 378 -10.56 -57.37 -16.29
C TYR A 378 -11.69 -57.20 -15.26
N ARG A 379 -11.72 -56.04 -14.57
CA ARG A 379 -12.81 -55.71 -13.63
C ARG A 379 -14.17 -55.62 -14.31
N SER A 380 -14.26 -55.00 -15.50
CA SER A 380 -15.51 -54.86 -16.25
C SER A 380 -16.08 -56.23 -16.64
N ILE A 381 -15.22 -57.09 -17.21
CA ILE A 381 -15.60 -58.43 -17.67
C ILE A 381 -16.10 -59.29 -16.50
N ILE A 382 -15.46 -59.23 -15.32
CA ILE A 382 -15.98 -59.90 -14.11
C ILE A 382 -17.41 -59.43 -13.79
N GLY A 383 -17.67 -58.13 -13.85
CA GLY A 383 -18.99 -57.57 -13.58
C GLY A 383 -20.06 -58.02 -14.58
N GLU A 384 -19.73 -57.95 -15.87
CA GLU A 384 -20.62 -58.35 -16.96
C GLU A 384 -20.95 -59.85 -16.96
N LYS A 385 -20.00 -60.70 -16.56
CA LYS A 385 -20.20 -62.14 -16.47
C LYS A 385 -20.96 -62.53 -15.22
N ALA A 386 -20.60 -61.95 -14.06
CA ALA A 386 -21.30 -62.22 -12.80
C ALA A 386 -22.78 -61.82 -12.87
N GLY A 387 -23.12 -60.71 -13.54
CA GLY A 387 -24.50 -60.27 -13.77
C GLY A 387 -25.30 -61.09 -14.79
N ARG A 388 -24.66 -61.97 -15.57
CA ARG A 388 -25.31 -62.92 -16.48
C ARG A 388 -25.57 -64.29 -15.84
N THR A 389 -24.89 -64.59 -14.73
CA THR A 389 -25.04 -65.81 -13.92
C THR A 389 -25.97 -65.66 -12.71
N ALA A 390 -26.40 -64.44 -12.39
CA ALA A 390 -27.48 -64.14 -11.45
C ALA A 390 -28.83 -64.17 -12.20
#